data_AF-Q116E9-F1
#
_entry.id   AF-Q116E9-F1
#
_cell.length_a   1.000
_cell.length_b   1.000
_cell.length_c   1.000
_cell.angle_alpha   90.00
_cell.angle_beta   90.00
_cell.angle_gamma   90.00
#
_symmetry.space_group_name_H-M   'P 1'
#
loop_
_entity.id
_entity.type
_entity.pdbx_description
1 polymer ?
#
loop_
_entity_poly.entity_id
_entity_poly.type
_entity_poly.pdbx_seq_one_letter_code
_entity_poly.pdbx_strand_id
1 'polypeptide(L)'
;MVNLTAIKNLKKSFSFVPLRQRFNRRKKISFEEKQSQALKDIGDKLKMFRNKHSICLKRVAVVTMIRINLLEAIEEGNLKELPEPVYIQGMIKRYADAIGLDGEELANSFPTAKVQEITIKSLPNLSMLQLRPYHLYFLYVLLVILAVRLLPYVNNSYYIWIRDGITKSEKQQYERENEVNVLPPVSQKNRKTEGRSSDQTTQKSDKQNDGQPVVLSVIAKEESWVSIKIDGKVAFEGTLAQGTQKTWSAQKQLVFFAGNAGGIIIPIDNGQNMQLGKPGEVKEVVLTSTNTQIQ
;
A
#
# COMPACT_ATOMS: atom_id res chain seq x y z
N MET A 1 76.19 25.07 36.58
CA MET A 1 75.67 24.61 37.88
C MET A 1 74.25 25.13 38.02
N VAL A 2 73.30 24.37 38.59
CA VAL A 2 71.88 24.77 38.83
C VAL A 2 71.04 24.88 37.51
N ASN A 3 69.84 24.32 37.35
CA ASN A 3 69.02 23.42 38.18
C ASN A 3 68.24 22.41 37.30
N LEU A 4 68.19 21.11 37.65
CA LEU A 4 67.39 20.09 36.93
C LEU A 4 65.98 19.88 37.53
N THR A 5 65.55 20.72 38.48
CA THR A 5 64.39 20.49 39.34
C THR A 5 63.08 21.09 38.79
N ALA A 6 62.76 20.81 37.51
CA ALA A 6 61.49 21.24 36.88
C ALA A 6 60.76 20.12 36.10
N ILE A 7 61.20 18.86 36.22
CA ILE A 7 60.72 17.72 35.41
C ILE A 7 59.52 16.98 36.05
N LYS A 8 58.88 17.52 37.11
CA LYS A 8 57.88 16.76 37.91
C LYS A 8 56.43 17.28 37.95
N ASN A 9 56.08 18.42 37.36
CA ASN A 9 54.68 18.91 37.41
C ASN A 9 54.18 19.62 36.14
N LEU A 10 54.29 18.95 34.99
CA LEU A 10 53.50 19.32 33.79
C LEU A 10 52.97 18.08 33.04
N LYS A 11 52.51 17.07 33.80
CA LYS A 11 51.98 15.79 33.26
C LYS A 11 50.53 15.51 33.66
N LYS A 12 49.71 16.56 33.70
CA LYS A 12 48.24 16.54 33.75
C LYS A 12 47.71 17.80 33.06
N SER A 13 46.57 17.69 32.38
CA SER A 13 45.94 18.77 31.59
C SER A 13 46.71 19.22 30.33
N PHE A 14 46.75 18.35 29.32
CA PHE A 14 46.17 18.71 28.02
C PHE A 14 45.44 17.48 27.48
N SER A 15 44.15 17.63 27.20
CA SER A 15 43.31 16.55 26.69
C SER A 15 43.79 16.16 25.29
N PHE A 16 44.05 14.87 25.09
CA PHE A 16 44.42 14.30 23.81
C PHE A 16 43.17 14.25 22.92
N VAL A 17 42.78 15.40 22.33
CA VAL A 17 41.72 15.46 21.32
C VAL A 17 42.21 14.63 20.13
N PRO A 18 41.57 13.49 19.80
CA PRO A 18 42.05 12.64 18.73
C PRO A 18 41.88 13.38 17.40
N LEU A 19 42.99 13.68 16.73
CA LEU A 19 43.02 14.27 15.39
C LEU A 19 42.62 13.25 14.31
N ARG A 20 41.47 12.58 14.50
CA ARG A 20 40.83 11.73 13.50
C ARG A 20 39.81 12.56 12.72
N GLN A 21 39.76 12.34 11.40
CA GLN A 21 38.88 13.01 10.43
C GLN A 21 39.24 14.46 10.02
N ARG A 22 40.53 14.72 9.74
CA ARG A 22 40.88 15.55 8.57
C ARG A 22 41.58 14.68 7.53
N PHE A 23 41.26 14.93 6.26
CA PHE A 23 41.81 14.26 5.07
C PHE A 23 41.51 12.76 4.89
N ASN A 24 40.23 12.42 4.65
CA ASN A 24 39.94 11.56 3.48
C ASN A 24 38.57 11.83 2.82
N ARG A 25 38.22 13.11 2.62
CA ARG A 25 37.24 13.49 1.58
C ARG A 25 37.94 13.59 0.22
N ARG A 26 38.50 12.47 -0.29
CA ARG A 26 38.50 12.31 -1.75
C ARG A 26 37.03 12.29 -2.14
N LYS A 27 36.56 13.34 -2.81
CA LYS A 27 35.17 13.44 -3.26
C LYS A 27 34.93 12.27 -4.21
N LYS A 28 34.41 11.15 -3.67
CA LYS A 28 33.90 10.04 -4.46
C LYS A 28 32.72 10.64 -5.21
N ILE A 29 32.96 11.07 -6.45
CA ILE A 29 31.94 11.60 -7.36
C ILE A 29 30.76 10.65 -7.23
N SER A 30 29.62 11.17 -6.78
CA SER A 30 28.48 10.32 -6.48
C SER A 30 28.15 9.52 -7.74
N PHE A 31 27.77 8.26 -7.57
CA PHE A 31 27.36 7.47 -8.72
C PHE A 31 26.24 8.19 -9.48
N GLU A 32 25.32 8.82 -8.74
CA GLU A 32 24.27 9.73 -9.18
C GLU A 32 24.76 11.02 -9.89
N GLU A 33 25.92 11.60 -9.48
CA GLU A 33 26.53 12.73 -10.21
C GLU A 33 26.99 12.28 -11.61
N LYS A 34 27.53 11.06 -11.75
CA LYS A 34 27.85 10.46 -13.07
C LYS A 34 26.59 10.11 -13.86
N GLN A 35 25.59 9.59 -13.14
CA GLN A 35 24.15 9.53 -13.45
C GLN A 35 23.68 10.68 -14.34
N SER A 36 23.60 11.83 -13.64
CA SER A 36 23.05 13.08 -14.15
C SER A 36 23.90 13.65 -15.28
N GLN A 37 25.24 13.58 -15.20
CA GLN A 37 26.10 14.07 -16.28
C GLN A 37 25.92 13.27 -17.57
N ALA A 38 25.98 11.93 -17.50
CA ALA A 38 25.80 11.08 -18.67
C ALA A 38 24.41 11.24 -19.29
N LEU A 39 23.37 11.34 -18.46
CA LEU A 39 22.01 11.64 -18.93
C LEU A 39 21.94 12.97 -19.68
N LYS A 40 22.57 14.02 -19.14
CA LYS A 40 22.59 15.34 -19.75
C LYS A 40 23.27 15.32 -21.12
N ASP A 41 24.43 14.67 -21.22
CA ASP A 41 25.19 14.57 -22.47
C ASP A 41 24.40 13.79 -23.55
N ILE A 42 23.67 12.74 -23.15
CA ILE A 42 22.76 11.99 -24.02
C ILE A 42 21.54 12.85 -24.43
N GLY A 43 20.94 13.56 -23.48
CA GLY A 43 19.79 14.44 -23.68
C GLY A 43 20.10 15.56 -24.68
N ASP A 44 21.24 16.23 -24.52
CA ASP A 44 21.74 17.25 -25.45
C ASP A 44 21.95 16.66 -26.87
N LYS A 45 22.52 15.45 -27.00
CA LYS A 45 22.70 14.75 -28.29
C LYS A 45 21.37 14.40 -28.96
N LEU A 46 20.40 13.85 -28.22
CA LEU A 46 19.05 13.54 -28.70
C LEU A 46 18.31 14.81 -29.15
N LYS A 47 18.29 15.85 -28.31
CA LYS A 47 17.65 17.14 -28.56
C LYS A 47 18.22 17.83 -29.80
N MET A 48 19.55 17.86 -29.94
CA MET A 48 20.23 18.44 -31.11
C MET A 48 19.85 17.69 -32.40
N PHE A 49 19.87 16.36 -32.38
CA PHE A 49 19.49 15.56 -33.56
C PHE A 49 18.00 15.75 -33.90
N ARG A 50 17.11 15.67 -32.92
CA ARG A 50 15.67 15.89 -33.08
C ARG A 50 15.38 17.26 -33.71
N ASN A 51 16.02 18.32 -33.21
CA ASN A 51 15.87 19.68 -33.74
C ASN A 51 16.44 19.81 -35.16
N LYS A 52 17.62 19.23 -35.45
CA LYS A 52 18.23 19.23 -36.79
C LYS A 52 17.34 18.58 -37.84
N HIS A 53 16.60 17.53 -37.47
CA HIS A 53 15.63 16.85 -38.35
C HIS A 53 14.20 17.44 -38.26
N SER A 54 14.02 18.57 -37.58
CA SER A 54 12.72 19.25 -37.38
C SER A 54 11.61 18.35 -36.82
N ILE A 55 11.97 17.35 -36.02
CA ILE A 55 11.03 16.43 -35.38
C ILE A 55 10.48 17.11 -34.11
N CYS A 56 9.15 17.16 -33.96
CA CYS A 56 8.54 17.66 -32.74
C CYS A 56 8.53 16.60 -31.64
N LEU A 57 8.78 17.00 -30.38
CA LEU A 57 8.86 16.07 -29.25
C LEU A 57 7.54 15.29 -29.02
N LYS A 58 6.40 15.94 -29.32
CA LYS A 58 5.07 15.31 -29.34
C LYS A 58 4.98 14.11 -30.28
N ARG A 59 5.63 14.15 -31.45
CA ARG A 59 5.68 13.01 -32.39
C ARG A 59 6.48 11.85 -31.81
N VAL A 60 7.61 12.13 -31.16
CA VAL A 60 8.42 11.10 -30.48
C VAL A 60 7.62 10.43 -29.36
N ALA A 61 6.88 11.21 -28.57
CA ALA A 61 6.00 10.68 -27.51
C ALA A 61 4.95 9.70 -28.07
N VAL A 62 4.29 10.06 -29.17
CA VAL A 62 3.28 9.19 -29.82
C VAL A 62 3.90 7.91 -30.40
N VAL A 63 5.07 8.01 -31.06
CA VAL A 63 5.75 6.85 -31.68
C VAL A 63 6.32 5.89 -30.63
N THR A 64 6.90 6.41 -29.54
CA THR A 64 7.57 5.61 -28.51
C THR A 64 6.64 5.14 -27.39
N MET A 65 5.43 5.69 -27.31
CA MET A 65 4.49 5.58 -26.19
C MET A 65 5.07 6.01 -24.83
N ILE A 66 6.08 6.90 -24.84
CA ILE A 66 6.67 7.50 -23.64
C ILE A 66 5.97 8.84 -23.39
N ARG A 67 5.56 9.10 -22.14
CA ARG A 67 4.91 10.37 -21.76
C ARG A 67 5.84 11.55 -22.05
N ILE A 68 5.31 12.63 -22.61
CA ILE A 68 6.09 13.78 -23.09
C ILE A 68 7.00 14.38 -22.01
N ASN A 69 6.51 14.51 -20.78
CA ASN A 69 7.27 15.05 -19.65
C ASN A 69 8.53 14.22 -19.31
N LEU A 70 8.51 12.90 -19.57
CA LEU A 70 9.69 12.04 -19.38
C LEU A 70 10.70 12.23 -20.52
N LEU A 71 10.24 12.50 -21.74
CA LEU A 71 11.14 12.84 -22.86
C LEU A 71 11.74 14.24 -22.69
N GLU A 72 10.98 15.19 -22.13
CA GLU A 72 11.46 16.52 -21.73
C GLU A 72 12.53 16.39 -20.63
N ALA A 73 12.27 15.62 -19.57
CA ALA A 73 13.26 15.36 -18.52
C ALA A 73 14.53 14.63 -19.01
N ILE A 74 14.43 13.76 -20.03
CA ILE A 74 15.60 13.17 -20.71
C ILE A 74 16.38 14.25 -21.48
N GLU A 75 15.71 15.11 -22.26
CA GLU A 75 16.35 16.22 -22.98
C GLU A 75 16.99 17.28 -22.08
N GLU A 76 16.52 17.42 -20.85
CA GLU A 76 17.04 18.39 -19.86
C GLU A 76 18.10 17.80 -18.93
N GLY A 77 18.30 16.48 -18.95
CA GLY A 77 19.19 15.80 -18.01
C GLY A 77 18.63 15.71 -16.57
N ASN A 78 17.33 15.93 -16.39
CA ASN A 78 16.68 16.00 -15.08
C ASN A 78 16.40 14.60 -14.50
N LEU A 79 17.43 13.98 -13.92
CA LEU A 79 17.37 12.65 -13.34
C LEU A 79 16.29 12.49 -12.24
N LYS A 80 15.84 13.59 -11.61
CA LYS A 80 14.88 13.55 -10.48
C LYS A 80 13.43 13.31 -10.90
N GLU A 81 13.08 13.64 -12.13
CA GLU A 81 11.72 13.44 -12.68
C GLU A 81 11.58 12.11 -13.43
N LEU A 82 12.68 11.36 -13.52
CA LEU A 82 12.74 10.09 -14.22
C LEU A 82 12.61 8.89 -13.25
N PRO A 83 12.10 7.75 -13.74
CA PRO A 83 12.04 6.51 -12.97
C PRO A 83 13.42 5.85 -12.82
N GLU A 84 13.47 4.63 -12.26
CA GLU A 84 14.71 3.88 -12.03
C GLU A 84 15.64 3.83 -13.28
N PRO A 85 16.98 3.88 -13.10
CA PRO A 85 17.96 3.92 -14.20
C PRO A 85 17.77 2.89 -15.32
N VAL A 86 17.31 1.68 -14.99
CA VAL A 86 17.04 0.62 -15.97
C VAL A 86 15.92 1.00 -16.96
N TYR A 87 14.89 1.72 -16.48
CA TYR A 87 13.84 2.24 -17.35
C TYR A 87 14.33 3.43 -18.18
N ILE A 88 15.15 4.31 -17.60
CA ILE A 88 15.78 5.43 -18.33
C ILE A 88 16.59 4.90 -19.53
N GLN A 89 17.39 3.86 -19.33
CA GLN A 89 18.15 3.19 -20.40
C GLN A 89 17.23 2.71 -21.54
N GLY A 90 16.11 2.06 -21.21
CA GLY A 90 15.11 1.63 -22.19
C GLY A 90 14.38 2.79 -22.90
N MET A 91 14.17 3.91 -22.21
CA MET A 91 13.57 5.13 -22.79
C MET A 91 14.53 5.82 -23.76
N ILE A 92 15.82 5.92 -23.40
CA ILE A 92 16.88 6.45 -24.27
C ILE A 92 16.96 5.64 -25.56
N LYS A 93 16.97 4.30 -25.48
CA LYS A 93 16.96 3.42 -26.65
C LYS A 93 15.77 3.72 -27.56
N ARG A 94 14.55 3.64 -27.04
CA ARG A 94 13.32 3.88 -27.82
C ARG A 94 13.26 5.27 -28.44
N TYR A 95 13.74 6.31 -27.74
CA TYR A 95 13.84 7.66 -28.31
C TYR A 95 14.77 7.61 -29.53
N ALA A 96 16.03 7.22 -29.34
CA ALA A 96 17.03 7.17 -30.40
C ALA A 96 16.55 6.39 -31.63
N ASP A 97 16.01 5.17 -31.42
CA ASP A 97 15.44 4.32 -32.47
C ASP A 97 14.33 5.07 -33.25
N ALA A 98 13.43 5.78 -32.55
CA ALA A 98 12.32 6.53 -33.15
C ALA A 98 12.72 7.79 -33.92
N ILE A 99 13.94 8.31 -33.74
CA ILE A 99 14.51 9.41 -34.54
C ILE A 99 15.57 8.93 -35.55
N GLY A 100 15.87 7.63 -35.61
CA GLY A 100 16.85 7.06 -36.55
C GLY A 100 18.32 7.17 -36.11
N LEU A 101 18.57 7.25 -34.80
CA LEU A 101 19.88 7.07 -34.19
C LEU A 101 20.06 5.62 -33.71
N ASP A 102 21.31 5.20 -33.49
CA ASP A 102 21.61 3.95 -32.79
C ASP A 102 21.21 4.07 -31.30
N GLY A 103 20.08 3.48 -30.93
CA GLY A 103 19.61 3.44 -29.56
C GLY A 103 20.32 2.44 -28.67
N GLU A 104 21.04 1.46 -29.23
CA GLU A 104 21.84 0.51 -28.44
C GLU A 104 23.11 1.20 -27.93
N GLU A 105 23.82 1.94 -28.79
CA GLU A 105 25.01 2.73 -28.44
C GLU A 105 24.67 3.74 -27.32
N LEU A 106 23.61 4.53 -27.51
CA LEU A 106 23.20 5.57 -26.56
C LEU A 106 22.72 4.98 -25.23
N ALA A 107 21.94 3.90 -25.26
CA ALA A 107 21.50 3.24 -24.03
C ALA A 107 22.66 2.62 -23.24
N ASN A 108 23.66 2.03 -23.92
CA ASN A 108 24.83 1.47 -23.25
C ASN A 108 25.76 2.54 -22.66
N SER A 109 25.69 3.79 -23.15
CA SER A 109 26.44 4.91 -22.56
C SER A 109 25.86 5.42 -21.23
N PHE A 110 24.59 5.12 -20.91
CA PHE A 110 23.96 5.53 -19.66
C PHE A 110 24.27 4.53 -18.53
N PRO A 111 24.95 4.94 -17.43
CA PRO A 111 25.39 3.99 -16.41
C PRO A 111 24.24 3.55 -15.51
N THR A 112 23.66 2.38 -15.80
CA THR A 112 22.66 1.74 -14.93
C THR A 112 23.31 0.96 -13.78
N ALA A 113 22.59 0.82 -12.66
CA ALA A 113 23.14 0.32 -11.41
C ALA A 113 23.25 -1.23 -11.32
N LYS A 114 23.66 -1.90 -12.41
CA LYS A 114 24.18 -3.29 -12.43
C LYS A 114 24.75 -3.55 -13.83
N VAL A 115 26.05 -3.79 -13.98
CA VAL A 115 26.67 -5.04 -13.50
C VAL A 115 27.69 -4.75 -12.39
N GLN A 116 27.26 -4.92 -11.12
CA GLN A 116 28.11 -5.78 -10.29
C GLN A 116 28.15 -7.09 -11.05
N GLU A 117 29.35 -7.56 -11.41
CA GLU A 117 29.48 -8.97 -11.71
C GLU A 117 28.85 -9.66 -10.52
N ILE A 118 27.76 -10.40 -10.75
CA ILE A 118 27.43 -11.46 -9.83
C ILE A 118 28.47 -12.54 -10.15
N THR A 119 29.72 -12.27 -9.73
CA THR A 119 30.52 -13.28 -9.08
C THR A 119 29.66 -13.77 -7.94
N ILE A 120 28.77 -14.71 -8.28
CA ILE A 120 28.28 -15.71 -7.36
C ILE A 120 29.58 -16.33 -6.88
N LYS A 121 30.12 -15.81 -5.77
CA LYS A 121 31.07 -16.53 -4.95
C LYS A 121 30.39 -17.86 -4.74
N SER A 122 30.93 -18.89 -5.39
CA SER A 122 30.33 -20.22 -5.42
C SER A 122 29.90 -20.54 -4.01
N LEU A 123 28.58 -20.56 -3.82
CA LEU A 123 27.99 -20.92 -2.54
C LEU A 123 28.62 -22.26 -2.17
N PRO A 124 29.24 -22.39 -0.98
CA PRO A 124 29.99 -23.59 -0.64
C PRO A 124 29.06 -24.76 -0.85
N ASN A 125 29.51 -25.76 -1.61
CA ASN A 125 28.61 -26.73 -2.21
C ASN A 125 27.83 -27.51 -1.13
N LEU A 126 26.60 -27.10 -0.87
CA LEU A 126 25.69 -27.67 0.12
C LEU A 126 25.04 -28.99 -0.36
N SER A 127 25.68 -29.71 -1.29
CA SER A 127 25.30 -31.07 -1.72
C SER A 127 25.20 -32.10 -0.58
N MET A 128 25.58 -31.75 0.65
CA MET A 128 25.36 -32.56 1.84
C MET A 128 23.94 -32.41 2.44
N LEU A 129 23.15 -31.39 2.08
CA LEU A 129 21.75 -31.25 2.49
C LEU A 129 20.79 -31.96 1.51
N GLN A 130 21.10 -33.20 1.14
CA GLN A 130 20.14 -34.09 0.48
C GLN A 130 19.07 -34.58 1.47
N LEU A 131 18.17 -33.67 1.85
CA LEU A 131 17.00 -33.97 2.68
C LEU A 131 16.03 -34.88 1.91
N ARG A 132 16.27 -36.19 1.97
CA ARG A 132 15.35 -37.21 1.43
C ARG A 132 13.97 -37.07 2.10
N PRO A 133 12.86 -37.40 1.40
CA PRO A 133 11.50 -37.21 1.92
C PRO A 133 11.27 -37.75 3.34
N TYR A 134 11.87 -38.90 3.67
CA TYR A 134 11.79 -39.50 5.01
C TYR A 134 12.28 -38.61 6.15
N HIS A 135 13.28 -37.75 5.94
CA HIS A 135 13.73 -36.80 6.97
C HIS A 135 12.69 -35.71 7.24
N LEU A 136 11.95 -35.28 6.20
CA LEU A 136 10.87 -34.31 6.34
C LEU A 136 9.67 -34.93 7.07
N TYR A 137 9.31 -36.18 6.76
CA TYR A 137 8.29 -36.93 7.52
C TYR A 137 8.70 -37.15 8.98
N PHE A 138 9.97 -37.49 9.25
CA PHE A 138 10.48 -37.63 10.62
C PHE A 138 10.42 -36.30 11.39
N LEU A 139 10.86 -35.20 10.78
CA LEU A 139 10.77 -33.85 11.36
C LEU A 139 9.31 -33.45 11.65
N TYR A 140 8.40 -33.75 10.72
CA TYR A 140 6.97 -33.48 10.89
C TYR A 140 6.37 -34.29 12.06
N VAL A 141 6.64 -35.60 12.13
CA VAL A 141 6.18 -36.44 13.25
C VAL A 141 6.78 -35.98 14.58
N LEU A 142 8.07 -35.61 14.61
CA LEU A 142 8.72 -35.03 15.78
C LEU A 142 8.04 -33.73 16.23
N LEU A 143 7.71 -32.83 15.30
CA LEU A 143 7.01 -31.57 15.56
C LEU A 143 5.60 -31.81 16.10
N VAL A 144 4.86 -32.77 15.54
CA VAL A 144 3.54 -33.17 16.04
C VAL A 144 3.63 -33.76 17.45
N ILE A 145 4.60 -34.65 17.73
CA ILE A 145 4.83 -35.20 19.07
C ILE A 145 5.21 -34.09 20.07
N LEU A 146 6.05 -33.14 19.65
CA LEU A 146 6.42 -31.98 20.47
C LEU A 146 5.19 -31.13 20.80
N ALA A 147 4.36 -30.80 19.80
CA ALA A 147 3.12 -30.05 19.99
C ALA A 147 2.17 -30.77 20.96
N VAL A 148 1.96 -32.08 20.78
CA VAL A 148 1.11 -32.90 21.66
C VAL A 148 1.67 -32.97 23.09
N ARG A 149 3.00 -33.02 23.28
CA ARG A 149 3.63 -32.96 24.61
C ARG A 149 3.66 -31.57 25.23
N LEU A 150 3.50 -30.51 24.44
CA LEU A 150 3.41 -29.13 24.92
C LEU A 150 1.98 -28.75 25.31
N LEU A 151 0.94 -29.35 24.70
CA LEU A 151 -0.48 -29.12 25.03
C LEU A 151 -0.80 -29.11 26.54
N PRO A 152 -0.29 -30.04 27.39
CA PRO A 152 -0.56 -30.03 28.82
C PRO A 152 -0.01 -28.79 29.53
N TYR A 153 1.10 -28.21 29.06
CA TYR A 153 1.68 -27.01 29.68
C TYR A 153 0.85 -25.76 29.35
N VAL A 154 0.37 -25.64 28.11
CA VAL A 154 -0.53 -24.54 27.71
C VAL A 154 -1.88 -24.66 28.44
N ASN A 155 -2.40 -25.89 28.58
CA ASN A 155 -3.71 -26.12 29.19
C ASN A 155 -3.66 -26.11 30.75
N ASN A 156 -2.55 -26.50 31.37
CA ASN A 156 -2.35 -26.34 32.82
C ASN A 156 -2.25 -24.85 33.21
N SER A 157 -1.77 -23.97 32.31
CA SER A 157 -1.89 -22.51 32.50
C SER A 157 -3.34 -22.01 32.46
N TYR A 158 -4.29 -22.77 31.90
CA TYR A 158 -5.71 -22.41 31.84
C TYR A 158 -6.50 -22.90 33.08
N TYR A 159 -6.27 -24.15 33.54
CA TYR A 159 -6.99 -24.69 34.70
C TYR A 159 -6.66 -23.98 36.03
N ILE A 160 -5.47 -23.39 36.17
CA ILE A 160 -5.06 -22.69 37.40
C ILE A 160 -5.81 -21.37 37.58
N TRP A 161 -6.24 -20.68 36.51
CA TRP A 161 -6.94 -19.39 36.62
C TRP A 161 -8.45 -19.54 36.94
N ILE A 162 -9.06 -20.67 36.59
CA ILE A 162 -10.51 -20.88 36.75
C ILE A 162 -10.88 -21.32 38.18
N ARG A 163 -10.00 -22.04 38.89
CA ARG A 163 -10.29 -22.54 40.24
C ARG A 163 -10.44 -21.44 41.28
N ASP A 164 -9.65 -20.38 41.17
CA ASP A 164 -9.61 -19.29 42.16
C ASP A 164 -10.59 -18.14 41.81
N GLY A 165 -11.21 -18.16 40.62
CA GLY A 165 -12.16 -17.15 40.15
C GLY A 165 -13.65 -17.44 40.45
N ILE A 166 -14.06 -18.72 40.51
CA ILE A 166 -15.48 -19.11 40.61
C ILE A 166 -15.99 -19.13 42.07
N THR A 167 -15.13 -19.36 43.06
CA THR A 167 -15.53 -19.52 44.48
C THR A 167 -15.85 -18.20 45.21
N LYS A 168 -15.87 -17.05 44.52
CA LYS A 168 -16.03 -15.73 45.17
C LYS A 168 -17.19 -14.86 44.67
N SER A 169 -17.77 -15.14 43.50
CA SER A 169 -18.86 -14.32 42.92
C SER A 169 -20.26 -14.79 43.33
N GLU A 170 -20.46 -16.08 43.63
CA GLU A 170 -21.79 -16.66 43.85
C GLU A 170 -22.42 -16.31 45.22
N LYS A 171 -21.61 -15.84 46.19
CA LYS A 171 -22.07 -15.53 47.55
C LYS A 171 -22.62 -14.12 47.77
N GLN A 172 -22.47 -13.17 46.83
CA GLN A 172 -22.86 -11.77 47.04
C GLN A 172 -24.22 -11.37 46.44
N GLN A 173 -24.91 -12.27 45.75
CA GLN A 173 -26.13 -11.93 45.01
C GLN A 173 -27.43 -12.36 45.71
N TYR A 174 -27.38 -13.33 46.64
CA TYR A 174 -28.57 -13.83 47.35
C TYR A 174 -28.96 -13.07 48.64
N GLU A 175 -28.09 -12.22 49.20
CA GLU A 175 -28.39 -11.47 50.43
C GLU A 175 -29.00 -10.07 50.20
N ARG A 176 -29.05 -9.56 48.95
CA ARG A 176 -29.58 -8.21 48.64
C ARG A 176 -31.03 -8.14 48.20
N GLU A 177 -31.75 -9.26 48.12
CA GLU A 177 -33.13 -9.29 47.60
C GLU A 177 -34.23 -9.22 48.69
N ASN A 178 -33.86 -9.27 49.98
CA ASN A 178 -34.81 -9.49 51.09
C ASN A 178 -34.97 -8.34 52.12
N GLU A 179 -34.40 -7.15 51.90
CA GLU A 179 -34.71 -5.97 52.73
C GLU A 179 -35.18 -4.76 51.92
N VAL A 180 -36.11 -4.01 52.51
CA VAL A 180 -36.77 -2.79 51.99
C VAL A 180 -37.89 -3.02 50.97
N ASN A 181 -38.97 -3.65 51.44
CA ASN A 181 -40.30 -3.56 50.84
C ASN A 181 -41.28 -2.83 51.79
N VAL A 182 -41.24 -1.49 51.82
CA VAL A 182 -42.22 -0.65 52.53
C VAL A 182 -42.53 0.63 51.72
N LEU A 183 -43.74 0.69 51.15
CA LEU A 183 -44.42 1.87 50.57
C LEU A 183 -45.20 2.63 51.68
N PRO A 184 -45.81 3.84 51.52
CA PRO A 184 -46.36 4.48 50.29
C PRO A 184 -46.23 6.04 50.27
N PRO A 185 -47.10 6.89 49.64
CA PRO A 185 -47.87 6.81 48.38
C PRO A 185 -47.71 8.03 47.39
N VAL A 186 -48.03 7.78 46.10
CA VAL A 186 -48.78 8.64 45.14
C VAL A 186 -48.29 10.05 44.75
N SER A 187 -48.02 10.24 43.44
CA SER A 187 -48.70 11.26 42.60
C SER A 187 -48.64 10.91 41.09
N GLN A 188 -49.60 11.41 40.33
CA GLN A 188 -50.05 10.86 39.03
C GLN A 188 -49.49 11.62 37.81
N LYS A 189 -49.39 10.96 36.62
CA LYS A 189 -50.25 11.24 35.44
C LYS A 189 -50.03 10.24 34.27
N ASN A 190 -51.13 9.69 33.73
CA ASN A 190 -51.20 8.85 32.52
C ASN A 190 -51.03 9.70 31.23
N ARG A 191 -50.67 9.16 30.04
CA ARG A 191 -51.53 8.27 29.21
C ARG A 191 -50.81 7.67 27.97
N LYS A 192 -51.28 6.50 27.51
CA LYS A 192 -51.06 5.87 26.19
C LYS A 192 -51.83 6.67 25.07
N THR A 193 -51.79 6.42 23.75
CA THR A 193 -51.74 5.15 22.96
C THR A 193 -51.44 5.44 21.47
N GLU A 194 -51.21 4.40 20.64
CA GLU A 194 -50.92 4.47 19.19
C GLU A 194 -52.14 4.79 18.27
N GLY A 195 -51.92 5.18 17.00
CA GLY A 195 -53.03 5.41 16.03
C GLY A 195 -52.73 5.96 14.62
N ARG A 196 -52.00 5.22 13.77
CA ARG A 196 -52.03 5.11 12.28
C ARG A 196 -52.69 6.21 11.35
N SER A 197 -51.84 6.84 10.52
CA SER A 197 -51.97 7.19 9.06
C SER A 197 -52.71 8.45 8.51
N SER A 198 -52.08 9.01 7.46
CA SER A 198 -52.55 9.84 6.32
C SER A 198 -52.64 11.39 6.36
N ASP A 199 -51.90 11.97 5.39
CA ASP A 199 -52.13 13.14 4.51
C ASP A 199 -52.01 14.63 4.94
N GLN A 200 -51.00 15.28 4.33
CA GLN A 200 -50.86 16.62 3.71
C GLN A 200 -51.77 17.80 4.18
N THR A 201 -51.33 19.06 4.36
CA THR A 201 -50.73 19.94 3.30
C THR A 201 -50.31 21.33 3.84
N THR A 202 -49.09 21.84 3.53
CA THR A 202 -48.62 23.28 3.56
C THR A 202 -48.75 24.13 4.84
N GLN A 203 -47.90 25.12 5.21
CA GLN A 203 -46.74 25.85 4.62
C GLN A 203 -46.00 26.53 5.84
N LYS A 204 -44.80 27.15 5.83
CA LYS A 204 -43.72 27.45 4.85
C LYS A 204 -42.45 27.90 5.62
N SER A 205 -41.24 27.43 5.29
CA SER A 205 -39.98 28.21 5.45
C SER A 205 -38.78 27.53 4.76
N ASP A 206 -37.82 28.32 4.26
CA ASP A 206 -36.69 27.88 3.44
C ASP A 206 -35.58 27.11 4.19
N LYS A 207 -35.08 26.02 3.58
CA LYS A 207 -33.64 25.81 3.23
C LYS A 207 -33.33 24.41 2.65
N GLN A 208 -33.10 24.40 1.33
CA GLN A 208 -31.99 23.75 0.60
C GLN A 208 -31.53 22.30 0.95
N ASN A 209 -31.59 21.42 -0.07
CA ASN A 209 -31.13 20.02 -0.16
C ASN A 209 -29.93 19.58 0.70
N ASP A 210 -30.03 18.37 1.28
CA ASP A 210 -28.88 17.52 1.64
C ASP A 210 -29.16 16.04 1.29
N GLY A 211 -28.09 15.26 1.08
CA GLY A 211 -28.09 14.10 0.15
C GLY A 211 -28.71 12.78 0.63
N GLN A 212 -29.33 12.04 -0.31
CA GLN A 212 -29.66 10.63 -0.14
C GLN A 212 -28.38 9.75 -0.24
N PRO A 213 -28.22 8.72 0.61
CA PRO A 213 -27.05 7.84 0.56
C PRO A 213 -27.07 6.94 -0.67
N VAL A 214 -25.94 6.90 -1.38
CA VAL A 214 -25.73 6.08 -2.58
C VAL A 214 -25.31 4.67 -2.15
N VAL A 215 -26.12 3.67 -2.48
CA VAL A 215 -25.84 2.26 -2.16
C VAL A 215 -25.42 1.51 -3.43
N LEU A 216 -24.30 0.79 -3.38
CA LEU A 216 -23.85 -0.12 -4.44
C LEU A 216 -23.81 -1.55 -3.90
N SER A 217 -24.63 -2.43 -4.49
CA SER A 217 -24.47 -3.89 -4.34
C SER A 217 -23.68 -4.46 -5.51
N VAL A 218 -22.83 -5.44 -5.24
CA VAL A 218 -21.96 -6.09 -6.23
C VAL A 218 -21.97 -7.60 -6.00
N ILE A 219 -22.12 -8.36 -7.07
CA ILE A 219 -22.07 -9.83 -7.09
C ILE A 219 -20.90 -10.26 -7.98
N ALA A 220 -19.95 -11.02 -7.41
CA ALA A 220 -18.84 -11.59 -8.14
C ALA A 220 -19.27 -12.92 -8.81
N LYS A 221 -19.46 -12.91 -10.12
CA LYS A 221 -19.68 -14.12 -10.94
C LYS A 221 -18.40 -14.94 -11.09
N GLU A 222 -17.24 -14.29 -11.09
CA GLU A 222 -15.91 -14.88 -11.20
C GLU A 222 -14.96 -14.16 -10.24
N GLU A 223 -13.75 -14.69 -10.05
CA GLU A 223 -12.73 -14.02 -9.23
C GLU A 223 -12.36 -12.66 -9.84
N SER A 224 -12.40 -11.61 -9.02
CA SER A 224 -12.13 -10.24 -9.45
C SER A 224 -11.54 -9.41 -8.31
N TRP A 225 -10.37 -8.82 -8.54
CA TRP A 225 -9.81 -7.81 -7.65
C TRP A 225 -10.65 -6.53 -7.72
N VAL A 226 -11.02 -5.97 -6.58
CA VAL A 226 -11.78 -4.72 -6.50
C VAL A 226 -11.16 -3.73 -5.52
N SER A 227 -11.33 -2.44 -5.81
CA SER A 227 -10.98 -1.34 -4.89
C SER A 227 -12.14 -0.36 -4.83
N ILE A 228 -12.50 0.08 -3.63
CA ILE A 228 -13.68 0.90 -3.37
C ILE A 228 -13.28 2.09 -2.54
N LYS A 229 -13.59 3.29 -3.05
CA LYS A 229 -13.35 4.56 -2.37
C LYS A 229 -14.69 5.20 -2.03
N ILE A 230 -14.91 5.46 -0.75
CA ILE A 230 -16.08 6.17 -0.23
C ILE A 230 -15.62 7.58 0.14
N ASP A 231 -16.24 8.59 -0.47
CA ASP A 231 -15.96 10.01 -0.25
C ASP A 231 -14.44 10.33 -0.31
N GLY A 232 -13.75 9.71 -1.26
CA GLY A 232 -12.31 9.86 -1.53
C GLY A 232 -11.36 8.95 -0.74
N LYS A 233 -11.83 8.19 0.27
CA LYS A 233 -11.00 7.28 1.08
C LYS A 233 -11.22 5.83 0.67
N VAL A 234 -10.14 5.05 0.52
CA VAL A 234 -10.23 3.59 0.28
C VAL A 234 -10.92 2.94 1.48
N ALA A 235 -12.09 2.35 1.24
CA ALA A 235 -12.92 1.66 2.22
C ALA A 235 -12.78 0.14 2.12
N PHE A 236 -12.43 -0.37 0.94
CA PHE A 236 -12.16 -1.80 0.71
C PHE A 236 -11.18 -1.95 -0.46
N GLU A 237 -10.25 -2.90 -0.34
CA GLU A 237 -9.34 -3.29 -1.42
C GLU A 237 -9.01 -4.78 -1.26
N GLY A 238 -9.16 -5.56 -2.33
CA GLY A 238 -8.91 -7.01 -2.31
C GLY A 238 -9.75 -7.79 -3.30
N THR A 239 -9.53 -9.10 -3.35
CA THR A 239 -10.18 -9.98 -4.31
C THR A 239 -11.53 -10.50 -3.80
N LEU A 240 -12.58 -10.34 -4.61
CA LEU A 240 -13.85 -11.03 -4.42
C LEU A 240 -13.78 -12.41 -5.08
N ALA A 241 -14.01 -13.45 -4.30
CA ALA A 241 -14.15 -14.80 -4.81
C ALA A 241 -15.52 -14.97 -5.52
N GLN A 242 -15.59 -15.90 -6.47
CA GLN A 242 -16.84 -16.28 -7.14
C GLN A 242 -17.97 -16.60 -6.14
N GLY A 243 -19.17 -16.11 -6.43
CA GLY A 243 -20.35 -16.23 -5.57
C GLY A 243 -20.43 -15.18 -4.44
N THR A 244 -19.39 -14.36 -4.23
CA THR A 244 -19.40 -13.33 -3.19
C THR A 244 -20.32 -12.18 -3.57
N GLN A 245 -21.30 -11.87 -2.71
CA GLN A 245 -22.05 -10.61 -2.76
C GLN A 245 -21.58 -9.67 -1.64
N LYS A 246 -21.42 -8.38 -1.96
CA LYS A 246 -21.14 -7.32 -0.98
C LYS A 246 -21.88 -6.04 -1.35
N THR A 247 -22.17 -5.23 -0.35
CA THR A 247 -22.88 -3.96 -0.50
C THR A 247 -22.17 -2.87 0.30
N TRP A 248 -22.04 -1.69 -0.30
CA TRP A 248 -21.41 -0.52 0.30
C TRP A 248 -22.34 0.70 0.15
N SER A 249 -22.19 1.68 1.05
CA SER A 249 -23.01 2.90 1.06
C SER A 249 -22.11 4.13 1.27
N ALA A 250 -22.36 5.20 0.51
CA ALA A 250 -21.62 6.46 0.52
C ALA A 250 -22.56 7.66 0.63
N GLN A 251 -22.09 8.77 1.20
CA GLN A 251 -22.93 9.97 1.37
C GLN A 251 -22.85 10.90 0.15
N LYS A 252 -21.71 10.99 -0.53
CA LYS A 252 -21.50 11.93 -1.65
C LYS A 252 -21.01 11.21 -2.91
N GLN A 253 -20.01 10.35 -2.77
CA GLN A 253 -19.40 9.65 -3.88
C GLN A 253 -18.92 8.24 -3.49
N LEU A 254 -19.23 7.27 -4.34
CA LEU A 254 -18.67 5.93 -4.30
C LEU A 254 -17.95 5.67 -5.63
N VAL A 255 -16.65 5.42 -5.56
CA VAL A 255 -15.85 4.98 -6.71
C VAL A 255 -15.54 3.50 -6.54
N PHE A 256 -15.92 2.69 -7.52
CA PHE A 256 -15.70 1.24 -7.56
C PHE A 256 -14.80 0.88 -8.74
N PHE A 257 -13.71 0.18 -8.48
CA PHE A 257 -12.81 -0.38 -9.48
C PHE A 257 -12.92 -1.90 -9.48
N ALA A 258 -12.92 -2.51 -10.67
CA ALA A 258 -12.76 -3.96 -10.84
C ALA A 258 -11.66 -4.29 -11.85
N GLY A 259 -10.75 -5.20 -11.48
CA GLY A 259 -9.68 -5.71 -12.33
C GLY A 259 -10.13 -6.81 -13.31
N ASN A 260 -11.24 -7.49 -13.02
CA ASN A 260 -11.96 -8.34 -13.95
C ASN A 260 -13.44 -7.93 -13.95
N ALA A 261 -13.79 -6.93 -14.76
CA ALA A 261 -15.13 -6.36 -14.87
C ALA A 261 -16.16 -7.35 -15.44
N GLY A 262 -15.73 -8.30 -16.27
CA GLY A 262 -16.59 -9.41 -16.73
C GLY A 262 -16.98 -10.38 -15.62
N GLY A 263 -16.15 -10.50 -14.58
CA GLY A 263 -16.48 -11.23 -13.36
C GLY A 263 -17.46 -10.51 -12.44
N ILE A 264 -17.86 -9.26 -12.73
CA ILE A 264 -18.68 -8.42 -11.84
C ILE A 264 -20.07 -8.16 -12.41
N ILE A 265 -21.08 -8.39 -11.57
CA ILE A 265 -22.49 -8.08 -11.80
C ILE A 265 -22.95 -7.03 -10.80
N ILE A 266 -23.64 -6.00 -11.28
CA ILE A 266 -24.31 -4.97 -10.48
C ILE A 266 -25.83 -5.14 -10.69
N PRO A 267 -26.62 -5.47 -9.66
CA PRO A 267 -28.08 -5.43 -9.75
C PRO A 267 -28.55 -3.97 -9.79
N ILE A 268 -29.48 -3.67 -10.69
CA ILE A 268 -30.11 -2.36 -10.89
C ILE A 268 -31.57 -2.43 -10.41
N ASP A 269 -32.11 -1.33 -9.91
CA ASP A 269 -33.44 -1.21 -9.25
C ASP A 269 -34.63 -1.80 -10.03
N ASN A 270 -34.50 -2.00 -11.35
CA ASN A 270 -35.49 -2.68 -12.19
C ASN A 270 -35.41 -4.23 -12.16
N GLY A 271 -34.74 -4.81 -11.15
CA GLY A 271 -34.54 -6.26 -11.01
C GLY A 271 -33.63 -6.89 -12.07
N GLN A 272 -32.89 -6.08 -12.83
CA GLN A 272 -31.98 -6.54 -13.88
C GLN A 272 -30.53 -6.53 -13.42
N ASN A 273 -29.76 -7.51 -13.89
CA ASN A 273 -28.34 -7.67 -13.59
C ASN A 273 -27.49 -7.11 -14.73
N MET A 274 -26.74 -6.04 -14.48
CA MET A 274 -25.79 -5.48 -15.43
C MET A 274 -24.41 -6.10 -15.20
N GLN A 275 -23.84 -6.72 -16.24
CA GLN A 275 -22.42 -7.09 -16.26
C GLN A 275 -21.58 -5.83 -16.51
N LEU A 276 -20.54 -5.61 -15.70
CA LEU A 276 -19.80 -4.35 -15.74
C LEU A 276 -18.92 -4.17 -17.00
N GLY A 277 -18.29 -5.25 -17.46
CA GLY A 277 -17.44 -5.24 -18.65
C GLY A 277 -17.23 -6.65 -19.24
N LYS A 278 -16.20 -6.80 -20.05
CA LYS A 278 -15.75 -8.09 -20.62
C LYS A 278 -14.82 -8.82 -19.64
N PRO A 279 -14.67 -10.15 -19.75
CA PRO A 279 -13.69 -10.90 -18.94
C PRO A 279 -12.28 -10.33 -19.10
N GLY A 280 -11.60 -10.08 -17.98
CA GLY A 280 -10.26 -9.48 -17.94
C GLY A 280 -10.18 -7.97 -18.25
N GLU A 281 -11.30 -7.30 -18.50
CA GLU A 281 -11.35 -5.84 -18.67
C GLU A 281 -11.28 -5.15 -17.30
N VAL A 282 -10.51 -4.06 -17.19
CA VAL A 282 -10.46 -3.23 -15.98
C VAL A 282 -11.42 -2.06 -16.16
N LYS A 283 -12.30 -1.80 -15.17
CA LYS A 283 -13.24 -0.66 -15.21
C LYS A 283 -13.39 0.09 -13.91
N GLU A 284 -13.76 1.36 -14.04
CA GLU A 284 -14.11 2.29 -12.95
C GLU A 284 -15.59 2.70 -13.07
N VAL A 285 -16.30 2.67 -11.95
CA VAL A 285 -17.67 3.16 -11.82
C VAL A 285 -17.66 4.28 -10.79
N VAL A 286 -18.13 5.47 -11.18
CA VAL A 286 -18.28 6.61 -10.29
C VAL A 286 -19.77 6.85 -10.06
N LEU A 287 -20.23 6.50 -8.87
CA LEU A 287 -21.57 6.82 -8.40
C LEU A 287 -21.52 8.10 -7.56
N THR A 288 -22.37 9.05 -7.88
CA THR A 288 -22.60 10.25 -7.08
C THR A 288 -24.09 10.36 -6.74
N SER A 289 -24.43 11.07 -5.67
CA SER A 289 -25.83 11.26 -5.25
C SER A 289 -26.71 12.06 -6.24
N THR A 290 -26.16 12.47 -7.38
CA THR A 290 -26.87 13.21 -8.45
C THR A 290 -26.71 12.55 -9.83
N ASN A 291 -25.76 11.63 -10.04
CA ASN A 291 -25.54 10.97 -11.34
C ASN A 291 -24.70 9.69 -11.22
N THR A 292 -25.05 8.66 -12.01
CA THR A 292 -24.27 7.43 -12.20
C THR A 292 -23.47 7.55 -13.49
N GLN A 293 -22.14 7.53 -13.39
CA GLN A 293 -21.24 7.58 -14.55
C GLN A 293 -20.39 6.30 -14.58
N ILE A 294 -20.41 5.60 -15.71
CA ILE A 294 -19.62 4.40 -15.98
C ILE A 294 -18.61 4.80 -17.07
N GLN A 295 -17.31 4.65 -16.79
CA GLN A 295 -16.22 4.99 -17.71
C GLN A 295 -15.48 3.74 -18.20
#